data_AF-A0A7R9MP72-F1
#
_entry.id   AF-A0A7R9MP72-F1
#
_cell.length_a   1.000
_cell.length_b   1.000
_cell.length_c   1.000
_cell.angle_alpha   90.00
_cell.angle_beta   90.00
_cell.angle_gamma   90.00
#
_symmetry.space_group_name_H-M   'P 1'
#
loop_
_entity.id
_entity.type
_entity.pdbx_description
1 polymer ?
#
loop_
_entity_poly.entity_id
_entity_poly.type
_entity_poly.pdbx_seq_one_letter_code
_entity_poly.pdbx_strand_id
1 'polypeptide(L)'
;GKWSYQHTVRRSDAGDKAVELRRQITHRDYIHMLAQRDDTHLTVYKTRRCFLWEDTYFQMDIYKNPCNQRCEGLILLETYTTLKSRECTPKLPQFLTIVKEVTNDSSFSMYNLSSKTEWKKSSKLNNGVNP
;
A
#
# COMPACT_ATOMS: atom_id res chain seq x y z
N GLY A 1 -5.57 -16.10 20.40
CA GLY A 1 -5.50 -14.65 20.08
C GLY A 1 -6.87 -14.15 19.68
N LYS A 2 -7.17 -12.86 19.89
CA LYS A 2 -8.42 -12.21 19.46
C LYS A 2 -8.22 -11.65 18.06
N TRP A 3 -9.12 -11.98 17.13
CA TRP A 3 -9.09 -11.51 15.75
C TRP A 3 -10.11 -10.39 15.55
N SER A 4 -9.75 -9.37 14.76
CA SER A 4 -10.66 -8.34 14.28
C SER A 4 -10.63 -8.30 12.76
N TYR A 5 -11.79 -8.04 12.16
CA TYR A 5 -11.96 -8.02 10.71
C TYR A 5 -12.45 -6.64 10.30
N GLN A 6 -11.86 -6.11 9.23
CA GLN A 6 -12.19 -4.79 8.72
C GLN A 6 -12.43 -4.88 7.23
N HIS A 7 -13.41 -4.12 6.74
CA HIS A 7 -13.62 -3.90 5.33
C HIS A 7 -13.34 -2.43 5.01
N THR A 8 -12.46 -2.20 4.04
CA THR A 8 -12.05 -0.88 3.59
C THR A 8 -12.47 -0.68 2.14
N VAL A 9 -13.15 0.43 1.87
CA VAL A 9 -13.53 0.85 0.51
C VAL A 9 -12.86 2.18 0.23
N ARG A 10 -12.10 2.26 -0.87
CA ARG A 10 -11.52 3.51 -1.37
C ARG A 10 -12.31 3.98 -2.58
N ARG A 11 -12.74 5.24 -2.57
CA ARG A 11 -13.40 5.90 -3.71
C ARG A 11 -12.56 7.10 -4.13
N SER A 12 -12.21 7.15 -5.41
CA SER A 12 -11.70 8.34 -6.05
C SER A 12 -12.90 9.05 -6.68
N ASP A 13 -13.50 9.97 -5.93
CA ASP A 13 -14.49 10.90 -6.49
C ASP A 13 -13.75 11.88 -7.42
N ALA A 14 -14.46 12.66 -8.24
CA ALA A 14 -13.89 13.47 -9.34
C ALA A 14 -12.91 14.61 -8.94
N GLY A 15 -12.34 14.59 -7.72
CA GLY A 15 -11.26 15.44 -7.27
C GLY A 15 -10.06 14.62 -6.77
N ASP A 16 -8.91 15.28 -6.64
CA ASP A 16 -7.59 14.69 -6.32
C ASP A 16 -7.47 14.03 -4.92
N LYS A 17 -8.60 13.78 -4.24
CA LYS A 17 -8.67 13.24 -2.88
C LYS A 17 -9.43 11.92 -2.87
N ALA A 18 -8.73 10.84 -2.59
CA ALA A 18 -9.34 9.54 -2.35
C ALA A 18 -10.01 9.51 -0.97
N VAL A 19 -11.30 9.16 -0.92
CA VAL A 19 -12.04 8.92 0.32
C VAL A 19 -11.89 7.45 0.69
N GLU A 20 -11.41 7.19 1.92
CA GLU A 20 -11.28 5.83 2.46
C GLU A 20 -12.30 5.61 3.58
N LEU A 21 -13.23 4.67 3.37
CA LEU A 21 -14.20 4.24 4.37
C LEU A 21 -13.72 2.93 5.01
N ARG A 22 -13.49 2.93 6.33
CA ARG A 22 -13.14 1.75 7.12
C ARG A 22 -14.31 1.37 8.03
N ARG A 23 -14.71 0.09 8.01
CA ARG A 23 -15.74 -0.46 8.89
C ARG A 23 -15.29 -1.78 9.51
N GLN A 24 -15.57 -1.96 10.81
CA GLN A 24 -15.43 -3.26 11.45
C GLN A 24 -16.52 -4.20 10.92
N ILE A 25 -16.18 -5.46 10.71
CA ILE A 25 -17.12 -6.49 10.25
C ILE A 25 -17.02 -7.72 11.15
N THR A 26 -18.05 -8.56 11.10
CA THR A 26 -18.02 -9.84 11.81
C THR A 26 -17.17 -10.86 11.06
N HIS A 27 -16.80 -11.94 11.74
CA HIS A 27 -16.13 -13.07 11.09
C HIS A 27 -17.00 -13.68 9.96
N ARG A 28 -18.32 -13.76 10.17
CA ARG A 28 -19.25 -14.30 9.17
C ARG A 28 -19.28 -13.44 7.91
N ASP A 29 -19.35 -12.13 8.05
CA ASP A 29 -19.32 -11.20 6.91
C ASP A 29 -18.01 -11.30 6.15
N TYR A 30 -16.88 -11.44 6.86
CA TYR A 30 -15.58 -11.65 6.25
C TYR A 30 -15.56 -12.91 5.38
N ILE A 31 -16.07 -14.04 5.86
CA ILE A 31 -16.11 -15.28 5.08
C ILE A 31 -16.99 -15.15 3.84
N HIS A 32 -18.16 -14.51 3.96
CA HIS A 32 -19.02 -14.26 2.80
C HIS A 32 -18.35 -13.34 1.76
N MET A 33 -17.71 -12.25 2.20
CA MET A 33 -16.98 -11.35 1.30
C MET A 33 -15.77 -12.03 0.66
N LEU A 34 -15.06 -12.88 1.41
CA LEU A 34 -13.92 -13.64 0.91
C LEU A 34 -14.32 -14.60 -0.21
N ALA A 35 -15.52 -15.20 -0.13
CA ALA A 35 -16.07 -16.05 -1.18
C ALA A 35 -16.40 -15.30 -2.48
N GLN A 36 -16.56 -13.97 -2.42
CA GLN A 36 -16.86 -13.09 -3.56
C GLN A 36 -15.65 -12.26 -4.01
N ARG A 37 -14.44 -12.62 -3.53
CA ARG A 37 -13.23 -11.86 -3.85
C ARG A 37 -12.92 -11.93 -5.35
N ASP A 38 -12.22 -10.91 -5.82
CA ASP A 38 -11.67 -10.89 -7.17
C ASP A 38 -10.52 -11.90 -7.31
N ASP A 39 -10.70 -12.89 -8.18
CA ASP A 39 -9.70 -13.94 -8.43
C ASP A 39 -8.51 -13.48 -9.28
N THR A 40 -8.51 -12.25 -9.80
CA THR A 40 -7.34 -11.66 -10.47
C THR A 40 -6.27 -11.16 -9.49
N HIS A 41 -6.58 -11.13 -8.19
CA HIS A 41 -5.67 -10.72 -7.13
C HIS A 41 -5.34 -11.85 -6.15
N LEU A 42 -4.17 -11.75 -5.52
CA LEU A 42 -3.65 -12.61 -4.47
C LEU A 42 -3.91 -12.01 -3.09
N THR A 43 -4.05 -12.87 -2.09
CA THR A 43 -4.05 -12.44 -0.69
C THR A 43 -2.68 -11.92 -0.31
N VAL A 44 -2.62 -10.72 0.26
CA VAL A 44 -1.38 -10.10 0.76
C VAL A 44 -1.23 -10.38 2.23
N TYR A 45 -0.15 -11.06 2.60
CA TYR A 45 0.23 -11.28 4.00
C TYR A 45 1.33 -10.31 4.39
N LYS A 46 1.15 -9.63 5.51
CA LYS A 46 2.15 -8.69 6.04
C LYS A 46 2.11 -8.62 7.55
N THR A 47 3.22 -8.22 8.15
CA THR A 47 3.29 -7.79 9.55
C THR A 47 3.49 -6.29 9.59
N ARG A 48 2.52 -5.60 10.18
CA ARG A 48 2.57 -4.16 10.39
C ARG A 48 3.13 -3.85 11.77
N ARG A 49 4.23 -3.11 11.84
CA ARG A 49 4.77 -2.52 13.06
C ARG A 49 4.48 -1.03 13.04
N CYS A 50 3.86 -0.52 14.10
CA CYS A 50 3.58 0.89 14.23
C CYS A 50 4.42 1.48 15.35
N PHE A 51 4.99 2.65 15.13
CA PHE A 51 5.83 3.33 16.12
C PHE A 51 5.80 4.84 15.90
N LEU A 52 6.16 5.57 16.96
CA LEU A 52 6.39 7.01 16.92
C LEU A 52 7.89 7.28 16.82
N TRP A 53 8.27 8.24 15.99
CA TRP A 53 9.62 8.76 15.90
C TRP A 53 9.55 10.26 15.60
N GLU A 54 10.20 11.10 16.42
CA GLU A 54 10.18 12.57 16.27
C GLU A 54 8.77 13.13 15.97
N ASP A 55 7.82 12.79 16.86
CA ASP A 55 6.41 13.20 16.78
C ASP A 55 5.67 12.77 15.50
N THR A 56 6.27 11.88 14.72
CA THR A 56 5.70 11.34 13.50
C THR A 56 5.33 9.89 13.69
N TYR A 57 4.09 9.55 13.35
CA TYR A 57 3.61 8.17 13.42
C TYR A 57 3.93 7.43 12.12
N PHE A 58 4.60 6.29 12.25
CA PHE A 58 4.99 5.45 11.12
C PHE A 58 4.31 4.08 11.17
N GLN A 59 3.99 3.57 9.98
CA GLN A 59 3.56 2.20 9.75
C GLN A 59 4.60 1.49 8.89
N MET A 60 5.19 0.42 9.42
CA MET A 60 6.15 -0.42 8.70
C MET A 60 5.49 -1.74 8.35
N ASP A 61 5.28 -1.95 7.06
CA ASP A 61 4.71 -3.16 6.48
C ASP A 61 5.80 -4.09 5.97
N ILE A 62 5.96 -5.22 6.64
CA ILE A 62 6.88 -6.29 6.26
C ILE A 62 6.06 -7.37 5.54
N TYR A 63 6.23 -7.49 4.22
CA TYR A 63 5.49 -8.47 3.41
C TYR A 63 6.00 -9.89 3.67
N LYS A 64 5.08 -10.87 3.63
CA LYS A 64 5.34 -12.26 4.01
C LYS A 64 4.81 -13.24 2.97
N ASN A 65 5.48 -14.38 2.88
CA ASN A 65 5.01 -15.51 2.08
C ASN A 65 3.74 -16.14 2.67
N PRO A 66 2.84 -16.68 1.81
CA PRO A 66 2.90 -16.66 0.35
C PRO A 66 2.56 -15.28 -0.22
N CYS A 67 3.34 -14.78 -1.18
CA CYS A 67 3.10 -13.48 -1.79
C CYS A 67 3.48 -13.46 -3.29
N ASN A 68 3.11 -12.39 -3.99
CA ASN A 68 3.63 -12.14 -5.34
C ASN A 68 5.16 -11.99 -5.27
N GLN A 69 5.90 -12.44 -6.29
CA GLN A 69 7.37 -12.31 -6.37
C GLN A 69 7.85 -10.88 -6.10
N ARG A 70 7.07 -9.87 -6.49
CA ARG A 70 7.39 -8.44 -6.23
C ARG A 70 7.37 -8.04 -4.75
N CYS A 71 6.73 -8.83 -3.90
CA CYS A 71 6.60 -8.60 -2.47
C CYS A 71 7.66 -9.37 -1.66
N GLU A 72 8.47 -10.22 -2.30
CA GLU A 72 9.48 -11.01 -1.61
C GLU A 72 10.58 -10.09 -1.05
N GLY A 73 10.75 -10.13 0.28
CA GLY A 73 11.68 -9.24 0.99
C GLY A 73 11.25 -7.76 1.04
N LEU A 74 10.05 -7.41 0.56
CA LEU A 74 9.58 -6.03 0.50
C LEU A 74 9.20 -5.51 1.90
N ILE A 75 9.73 -4.34 2.25
CA ILE A 75 9.34 -3.58 3.43
C ILE A 75 8.93 -2.18 2.97
N LEU A 76 7.72 -1.75 3.34
CA LEU A 76 7.24 -0.39 3.07
C LEU A 76 7.08 0.38 4.37
N LEU A 77 7.61 1.60 4.40
CA LEU A 77 7.42 2.56 5.48
C LEU A 77 6.43 3.63 5.00
N GLU A 78 5.30 3.75 5.69
CA GLU A 78 4.23 4.71 5.40
C GLU A 78 4.07 5.68 6.57
N THR A 79 3.83 6.95 6.26
CA THR A 79 3.47 7.99 7.22
C THR A 79 2.45 8.94 6.57
N TYR A 80 1.62 9.58 7.38
CA TYR A 80 0.65 10.58 6.94
C TYR A 80 1.13 11.95 7.41
N THR A 81 1.53 12.80 6.47
CA THR A 81 2.06 14.13 6.78
C THR A 81 1.63 15.15 5.73
N THR A 82 1.54 16.41 6.14
CA THR A 82 1.36 17.56 5.24
C THR A 82 2.71 18.09 4.72
N LEU A 83 3.82 17.59 5.26
CA LEU A 83 5.17 17.97 4.85
C LEU A 83 5.49 17.40 3.46
N LYS A 84 6.24 18.16 2.66
CA LYS A 84 6.76 17.65 1.39
C LYS A 84 7.89 16.65 1.65
N SER A 85 8.14 15.75 0.69
CA SER A 85 9.18 14.71 0.79
C SER A 85 10.53 15.24 1.30
N ARG A 86 11.02 16.37 0.74
CA ARG A 86 12.30 16.99 1.14
C ARG A 86 12.38 17.37 2.62
N GLU A 87 11.26 17.76 3.22
CA GLU A 87 11.16 18.15 4.63
C GLU A 87 10.94 16.93 5.54
N CYS A 88 10.48 15.80 4.97
CA CYS A 88 10.25 14.55 5.67
C CYS A 88 11.54 13.71 5.78
N THR A 89 12.39 13.72 4.74
CA THR A 89 13.67 12.99 4.73
C THR A 89 14.52 13.14 5.99
N PRO A 90 14.78 14.35 6.53
CA PRO A 90 15.59 14.48 7.74
C PRO A 90 14.93 13.92 9.01
N LYS A 91 13.60 13.73 9.01
CA LYS A 91 12.82 13.18 10.14
C LYS A 91 12.63 11.66 10.05
N LEU A 92 13.22 11.02 9.05
CA LEU A 92 13.13 9.56 8.91
C LEU A 92 13.99 8.89 9.99
N PRO A 93 13.54 7.76 10.56
CA PRO A 93 14.28 7.10 11.62
C PRO A 93 15.67 6.64 11.14
N GLN A 94 16.73 7.13 11.79
CA GLN A 94 18.12 6.90 11.37
C GLN A 94 18.55 5.43 11.41
N PHE A 95 17.84 4.59 12.19
CA PHE A 95 18.07 3.15 12.25
C PHE A 95 17.55 2.39 11.02
N LEU A 96 16.89 3.07 10.06
CA LEU A 96 16.39 2.48 8.83
C LEU A 96 17.21 2.91 7.63
N THR A 97 17.61 1.93 6.81
CA THR A 97 18.20 2.19 5.49
C THR A 97 17.09 2.36 4.46
N ILE A 98 16.85 3.59 4.01
CA ILE A 98 15.82 3.89 3.01
C ILE A 98 16.38 3.68 1.61
N VAL A 99 15.77 2.77 0.84
CA VAL A 99 16.24 2.40 -0.51
C VAL A 99 15.67 3.34 -1.59
N LYS A 100 14.38 3.68 -1.51
CA LYS A 100 13.69 4.49 -2.52
C LYS A 100 12.42 5.11 -1.95
N GLU A 101 12.11 6.35 -2.35
CA GLU A 101 10.80 6.97 -2.14
C GLU A 101 9.79 6.45 -3.19
N VAL A 102 8.64 5.93 -2.73
CA VAL A 102 7.61 5.30 -3.60
C VAL A 102 6.21 5.90 -3.43
N THR A 103 6.09 7.07 -2.78
CA THR A 103 4.81 7.70 -2.42
C THR A 103 3.84 7.84 -3.59
N ASN A 104 4.33 8.28 -4.75
CA ASN A 104 3.52 8.47 -5.97
C ASN A 104 3.71 7.34 -7.00
N ASP A 105 4.37 6.24 -6.60
CA ASP A 105 4.62 5.10 -7.47
C ASP A 105 3.50 4.06 -7.29
N SER A 106 2.51 4.10 -8.18
CA SER A 106 1.35 3.22 -8.14
C SER A 106 1.74 1.74 -8.18
N SER A 107 2.93 1.39 -8.64
CA SER A 107 3.42 0.01 -8.69
C SER A 107 3.68 -0.60 -7.29
N PHE A 108 3.75 0.23 -6.24
CA PHE A 108 3.84 -0.18 -4.84
C PHE A 108 2.49 -0.06 -4.08
N SER A 109 1.41 0.30 -4.77
CA SER A 109 0.08 0.24 -4.17
C SER A 109 -0.30 -1.21 -3.84
N MET A 110 -1.04 -1.41 -2.75
CA MET A 110 -1.52 -2.75 -2.37
C MET A 110 -2.31 -3.45 -3.47
N TYR A 111 -3.03 -2.68 -4.31
CA TYR A 111 -3.76 -3.21 -5.46
C TYR A 111 -2.82 -3.81 -6.51
N ASN A 112 -1.79 -3.07 -6.94
CA ASN A 112 -0.85 -3.57 -7.94
C ASN A 112 0.06 -4.67 -7.38
N LEU A 113 0.41 -4.62 -6.09
CA LEU A 113 1.21 -5.66 -5.43
C LEU A 113 0.46 -6.98 -5.27
N SER A 114 -0.88 -6.96 -5.25
CA SER A 114 -1.69 -8.17 -5.17
C SER A 114 -2.08 -8.72 -6.54
N SER A 115 -1.90 -7.98 -7.65
CA SER A 115 -2.27 -8.48 -8.98
C SER A 115 -1.55 -9.79 -9.33
N LYS A 116 -2.27 -10.73 -9.96
CA LYS A 116 -1.70 -11.96 -10.54
C LYS A 116 -1.11 -11.74 -11.92
N THR A 117 -1.49 -10.68 -12.62
CA THR A 117 -0.98 -10.42 -13.97
C THR A 117 0.46 -9.96 -13.91
N GLU A 118 1.30 -10.51 -14.80
CA GLU A 118 2.67 -10.04 -15.02
C GLU A 118 2.63 -8.55 -15.35
N TRP A 119 3.22 -7.72 -14.49
CA TRP A 119 3.33 -6.29 -14.73
C TRP A 119 4.28 -6.05 -15.90
N LYS A 120 3.74 -5.92 -17.12
CA LYS A 120 4.48 -5.35 -18.24
C LYS A 120 4.59 -3.85 -17.98
N LYS A 121 5.79 -3.33 -17.74
CA LYS A 121 6.05 -1.88 -17.80
C LYS A 121 5.48 -1.38 -19.13
N SER A 122 4.41 -0.60 -19.08
CA SER A 122 3.92 0.12 -20.25
C SER A 122 4.92 1.23 -20.58
N SER A 123 6.02 0.89 -21.25
CA SER A 123 6.79 1.88 -21.99
C SER A 123 5.96 2.28 -23.20
N LYS A 124 5.24 3.40 -23.11
CA LYS A 124 4.89 4.36 -24.18
C LYS A 124 3.61 5.14 -23.87
N LEU A 125 3.74 6.44 -23.60
CA LEU A 125 3.19 7.49 -24.44
C LEU A 125 3.90 8.84 -24.15
N ASN A 126 5.17 8.94 -24.56
CA ASN A 126 5.75 10.25 -24.91
C ASN A 126 5.84 10.27 -26.43
N ASN A 127 4.72 10.56 -27.09
CA ASN A 127 4.77 11.10 -28.44
C ASN A 127 4.52 12.59 -28.29
N GLY A 128 5.60 13.33 -28.05
CA GLY A 128 5.63 14.73 -28.44
C GLY A 128 5.45 14.79 -29.95
N VAL A 129 4.39 15.44 -30.38
CA VAL A 129 4.26 15.95 -31.75
C VAL A 129 4.45 17.45 -31.65
N ASN A 130 5.55 17.93 -32.21
CA ASN A 130 5.69 19.17 -32.96
C ASN A 130 7.01 19.04 -33.75
N PRO A 131 7.04 19.47 -35.01
CA PRO A 131 7.10 20.89 -35.33
C PRO A 131 5.84 21.48 -35.95
#